data_AF-A0AAW8QY36-F1
#
_entry.id   AF-A0AAW8QY36-F1
#
_cell.length_a   1.000
_cell.length_b   1.000
_cell.length_c   1.000
_cell.angle_alpha   90.00
_cell.angle_beta   90.00
_cell.angle_gamma   90.00
#
_symmetry.space_group_name_H-M   'P 1'
#
loop_
_entity.id
_entity.type
_entity.pdbx_description
1 polymer ?
#
loop_
_entity_poly.entity_id
_entity_poly.type
_entity_poly.pdbx_seq_one_letter_code
_entity_poly.pdbx_strand_id
1 'polypeptide(L)'
;MISANELTTFFGWCTVINIGIYLFSAFFIIVFKRFTINLHSKIVGVEASDLPNMYFAFLGNYKIAILLLNLSPYIALKVMGS
;
A
#
# COMPACT_ATOMS: atom_id res chain seq x y z
N MET A 1 -2.47 12.23 27.05
CA MET A 1 -2.02 13.00 25.88
C MET A 1 -1.05 12.13 25.10
N ILE A 2 -1.16 12.06 23.77
CA ILE A 2 -0.25 11.25 22.95
C ILE A 2 1.10 11.96 22.84
N SER A 3 2.18 11.24 23.10
CA SER A 3 3.57 11.69 23.01
C SER A 3 4.14 11.55 21.59
N ALA A 4 5.23 12.27 21.30
CA ALA A 4 5.95 12.15 20.03
C ALA A 4 6.48 10.73 19.80
N ASN A 5 6.87 10.03 20.87
CA ASN A 5 7.35 8.63 20.77
C ASN A 5 6.21 7.65 20.45
N GLU A 6 5.01 7.86 21.01
CA GLU A 6 3.81 7.09 20.64
C GLU A 6 3.42 7.32 19.17
N LEU A 7 3.48 8.57 18.69
CA LEU A 7 3.26 8.88 17.27
C LEU A 7 4.32 8.25 16.36
N THR A 8 5.59 8.27 16.77
CA THR A 8 6.68 7.64 16.02
C THR A 8 6.45 6.14 15.87
N THR A 9 6.06 5.49 16.98
CA THR A 9 5.74 4.06 17.00
C THR A 9 4.54 3.77 16.10
N PHE A 10 3.50 4.59 16.18
CA PHE A 10 2.30 4.47 15.35
C PHE A 10 2.62 4.57 13.85
N PHE A 11 3.27 5.66 13.41
CA PHE A 11 3.62 5.85 11.99
C PHE A 11 4.62 4.79 11.49
N GLY A 12 5.51 4.30 12.36
CA GLY A 12 6.40 3.18 12.07
C GLY A 12 5.63 1.89 11.76
N TRP A 13 4.69 1.50 12.62
CA TRP A 13 3.84 0.32 12.37
C TRP A 13 2.89 0.52 11.19
N CYS A 14 2.32 1.71 11.03
CA CYS A 14 1.54 2.04 9.84
C CYS A 14 2.36 1.85 8.56
N THR A 15 3.64 2.23 8.56
CA THR A 15 4.54 2.03 7.42
C THR A 15 4.76 0.55 7.14
N VAL A 16 5.13 -0.24 8.16
CA VAL A 16 5.38 -1.69 8.02
C VAL A 16 4.14 -2.42 7.50
N ILE A 17 2.98 -2.18 8.10
CA ILE A 17 1.73 -2.85 7.72
C ILE A 17 1.37 -2.52 6.27
N ASN A 18 1.39 -1.24 5.88
CA ASN A 18 0.96 -0.87 4.54
C ASN A 18 1.97 -1.29 3.46
N ILE A 19 3.28 -1.30 3.75
CA ILE A 19 4.27 -1.90 2.85
C ILE A 19 4.02 -3.41 2.71
N GLY A 20 3.70 -4.11 3.81
CA GLY A 20 3.34 -5.52 3.78
C GLY A 20 2.14 -5.80 2.87
N ILE A 21 1.05 -5.04 3.01
CA ILE A 21 -0.15 -5.15 2.15
C ILE A 21 0.20 -4.81 0.69
N TYR A 22 1.01 -3.78 0.46
CA TYR A 22 1.45 -3.38 -0.88
C TYR A 22 2.22 -4.51 -1.57
N LEU A 23 3.22 -5.08 -0.89
CA LEU A 23 4.04 -6.18 -1.41
C LEU A 23 3.21 -7.44 -1.61
N PHE A 24 2.32 -7.77 -0.67
CA PHE A 24 1.39 -8.89 -0.80
C PHE A 24 0.49 -8.73 -2.03
N SER A 25 -0.09 -7.55 -2.22
CA SER A 25 -0.94 -7.24 -3.38
C SER A 25 -0.16 -7.35 -4.69
N ALA A 26 1.02 -6.73 -4.76
CA ALA A 26 1.89 -6.77 -5.93
C ALA A 26 2.30 -8.22 -6.27
N PHE A 27 2.69 -9.00 -5.26
CA PHE A 27 3.03 -10.41 -5.41
C PHE A 27 1.86 -11.21 -6.00
N PHE A 28 0.66 -11.05 -5.46
CA PHE A 28 -0.52 -11.76 -5.96
C PHE A 28 -0.90 -11.38 -7.40
N ILE A 29 -0.80 -10.09 -7.74
CA ILE A 29 -1.07 -9.59 -9.09
C ILE A 29 -0.05 -10.13 -10.10
N ILE A 30 1.23 -10.19 -9.73
CA ILE A 30 2.31 -10.60 -10.62
C ILE A 30 2.37 -12.13 -10.76
N VAL A 31 2.42 -12.85 -9.64
CA VAL A 31 2.64 -14.31 -9.62
C VAL A 31 1.37 -15.07 -10.01
N PHE A 32 0.21 -14.65 -9.53
CA PHE A 32 -1.07 -15.31 -9.81
C PHE A 32 -1.90 -14.56 -10.86
N LYS A 33 -1.25 -13.85 -11.79
CA LYS A 33 -1.88 -12.95 -12.77
C LYS A 33 -3.16 -13.50 -13.40
N ARG A 34 -3.15 -14.72 -13.94
CA ARG A 34 -4.33 -15.32 -14.60
C ARG A 34 -5.48 -15.55 -13.63
N PHE A 35 -5.20 -16.04 -12.43
CA PHE A 35 -6.21 -16.25 -11.39
C PHE A 35 -6.79 -14.91 -10.94
N THR A 36 -5.93 -13.95 -10.61
CA THR A 36 -6.30 -12.62 -10.12
C THR A 36 -7.13 -11.84 -11.14
N ILE A 37 -6.73 -11.86 -12.42
CA ILE A 37 -7.49 -11.21 -13.51
C ILE A 37 -8.87 -11.84 -13.66
N ASN A 38 -8.97 -13.18 -13.73
CA ASN A 38 -10.25 -13.86 -13.92
C ASN A 38 -11.21 -13.67 -12.74
N LEU A 39 -10.66 -13.61 -11.51
CA LEU A 39 -11.45 -13.42 -10.31
C LEU A 39 -11.96 -11.99 -10.22
N HIS A 40 -11.08 -11.00 -10.35
CA HIS A 40 -11.46 -9.59 -10.23
C HIS A 40 -12.31 -9.11 -11.40
N SER A 41 -12.12 -9.61 -12.63
CA SER A 41 -12.99 -9.23 -13.77
C SER A 41 -14.44 -9.62 -13.51
N LYS A 42 -14.66 -10.81 -12.94
CA LYS A 42 -16.00 -11.32 -12.60
C LYS A 42 -16.62 -10.62 -11.39
N ILE A 43 -15.85 -10.39 -10.33
CA ILE A 43 -16.35 -9.76 -9.10
C ILE A 43 -16.68 -8.28 -9.33
N VAL A 44 -15.81 -7.56 -10.05
CA VAL A 44 -15.94 -6.12 -10.28
C VAL A 44 -16.80 -5.81 -11.51
N GLY A 45 -16.97 -6.77 -12.42
CA GLY A 45 -17.76 -6.60 -13.65
C GLY A 45 -17.04 -5.74 -14.70
N VAL A 46 -15.72 -5.90 -14.82
CA VAL A 46 -14.87 -5.16 -15.77
C VAL A 46 -14.18 -6.11 -16.75
N GLU A 47 -13.81 -5.60 -17.91
CA GLU A 47 -13.07 -6.38 -18.90
C GLU A 47 -11.69 -6.78 -18.37
N ALA A 48 -11.31 -8.03 -18.65
CA ALA A 48 -10.02 -8.58 -18.20
C ALA A 48 -8.82 -7.81 -18.76
N SER A 49 -8.98 -7.16 -19.91
CA SER A 49 -7.98 -6.31 -20.56
C SER A 49 -7.70 -5.00 -19.80
N ASP A 50 -8.65 -4.52 -19.00
CA ASP A 50 -8.54 -3.23 -18.31
C ASP A 50 -7.79 -3.38 -16.98
N LEU A 51 -7.86 -4.58 -16.38
CA LEU A 51 -7.29 -4.87 -15.07
C LEU A 51 -5.78 -4.57 -14.93
N PRO A 52 -4.90 -4.86 -15.91
CA PRO A 52 -3.49 -4.49 -15.79
C PRO A 52 -3.26 -2.99 -15.55
N ASN A 53 -4.00 -2.12 -16.26
CA ASN A 53 -3.90 -0.68 -16.09
C ASN A 53 -4.46 -0.25 -14.73
N MET A 54 -5.60 -0.83 -14.32
CA MET A 54 -6.19 -0.57 -13.01
C MET A 54 -5.28 -1.01 -11.86
N TYR A 55 -4.59 -2.16 -11.98
CA TYR A 55 -3.62 -2.64 -11.00
C TYR A 55 -2.40 -1.74 -10.93
N PHE A 56 -1.88 -1.27 -12.07
CA PHE A 56 -0.78 -0.31 -12.08
C PHE A 56 -1.17 0.98 -11.37
N ALA A 57 -2.35 1.53 -11.66
CA ALA A 57 -2.87 2.71 -10.99
C ALA A 57 -3.09 2.49 -9.49
N PHE A 58 -3.67 1.35 -9.10
CA PHE A 58 -3.86 0.97 -7.70
C PHE A 58 -2.54 0.88 -6.94
N LEU A 59 -1.56 0.13 -7.46
CA LEU A 59 -0.25 -0.02 -6.83
C LEU A 59 0.50 1.32 -6.79
N GLY A 60 0.44 2.12 -7.87
CA GLY A 60 1.04 3.46 -7.91
C GLY A 60 0.46 4.39 -6.84
N ASN A 61 -0.87 4.52 -6.80
CA ASN A 61 -1.56 5.36 -5.84
C ASN A 61 -1.35 4.88 -4.40
N TYR A 62 -1.39 3.57 -4.16
CA TYR A 62 -1.17 3.02 -2.82
C TYR A 62 0.26 3.25 -2.33
N LYS A 63 1.26 3.13 -3.23
CA LYS A 63 2.65 3.49 -2.92
C LYS A 63 2.78 4.97 -2.54
N ILE A 64 2.13 5.88 -3.27
CA ILE A 64 2.14 7.32 -2.94
C ILE A 64 1.51 7.57 -1.57
N ALA A 65 0.38 6.93 -1.27
CA ALA A 65 -0.28 7.04 0.03
C ALA A 65 0.63 6.61 1.18
N ILE A 66 1.33 5.47 1.05
CA ILE A 66 2.32 5.01 2.05
C ILE A 66 3.41 6.05 2.27
N LEU A 67 3.95 6.61 1.18
CA LEU A 67 5.03 7.59 1.28
C LEU A 67 4.58 8.86 1.99
N LEU A 68 3.41 9.39 1.64
CA LEU A 68 2.94 10.67 2.17
C LEU A 68 2.32 10.56 3.57
N LEU A 69 1.54 9.51 3.83
CA LEU A 69 0.73 9.40 5.05
C LEU A 69 1.38 8.57 6.16
N ASN A 70 2.42 7.78 5.85
CA ASN A 70 3.03 6.87 6.82
C ASN A 70 4.54 7.10 6.93
N LEU A 71 5.28 6.92 5.83
CA LEU A 71 6.74 6.96 5.86
C LEU A 71 7.27 8.37 6.09
N SER A 72 6.76 9.37 5.36
CA SER A 72 7.15 10.77 5.53
C SER A 72 6.95 11.27 6.98
N PRO A 73 5.76 11.12 7.61
CA PRO A 73 5.59 11.54 9.01
C PRO A 73 6.42 10.74 10.00
N TYR A 74 6.64 9.44 9.77
CA TYR A 74 7.59 8.65 10.57
C TYR A 74 9.01 9.23 10.53
N ILE A 75 9.52 9.51 9.32
CA ILE A 75 10.85 10.09 9.14
C ILE A 75 10.93 11.47 9.79
N ALA A 76 9.92 12.31 9.61
CA ALA A 76 9.87 13.64 10.22
C ALA A 76 10.01 13.57 11.75
N LEU A 77 9.27 12.67 12.40
CA LEU A 77 9.35 12.47 13.85
C LEU A 77 10.74 11.95 14.28
N LYS A 78 11.30 10.95 13.57
CA LYS A 78 12.68 10.49 13.85
C LYS A 78 13.72 11.60 13.72
N VAL A 79 13.56 12.51 12.74
CA VAL A 79 14.44 13.68 12.56
C VAL A 79 14.26 14.71 13.68
N MET A 80 13.05 14.88 14.21
CA MET A 80 12.77 15.75 15.37
C MET A 80 13.37 15.23 16.68
N GLY A 81 13.94 14.02 16.70
CA GLY A 81 14.59 13.44 17.87
C GLY A 81 13.66 12.63 18.77
N SER A 82 12.48 12.24 18.29
CA SER A 82 11.63 11.27 18.98
C SER A 82 12.02 9.81 18.75
#